data_AF-B6CLU6-F1
#
_entry.id   AF-B6CLU6-F1
#
_cell.length_a   1.000
_cell.length_b   1.000
_cell.length_c   1.000
_cell.angle_alpha   90.00
_cell.angle_beta   90.00
_cell.angle_gamma   90.00
#
_symmetry.space_group_name_H-M   'P 1'
#
loop_
_entity.id
_entity.type
_entity.pdbx_description
1 polymer ?
#
loop_
_entity_poly.entity_id
_entity_poly.type
_entity_poly.pdbx_seq_one_letter_code
_entity_poly.pdbx_strand_id
1 'polypeptide(L)'
;MTAANPVKLGVGLCVYDDEDKWFSGYSSNRKAAAICANCPIIVSCAERALRLQVTDGVWVTVVMPGSRHTDALEQARARLRRVIEHYRHQPAQQRIRSLLIGKAVHFAATQRQPGPGQRVDRHRVHAPELAERASA
;
A
#
# COMPACT_ATOMS: atom_id res chain seq x y z
N MET A 1 33.08 -2.01 -6.17
CA MET A 1 31.88 -2.76 -6.61
C MET A 1 30.80 -2.56 -5.56
N THR A 2 29.92 -1.58 -5.75
CA THR A 2 28.90 -1.21 -4.77
C THR A 2 27.73 -2.17 -4.93
N ALA A 3 27.55 -3.09 -3.99
CA ALA A 3 26.38 -3.94 -3.93
C ALA A 3 25.15 -3.03 -3.79
N ALA A 4 24.31 -3.01 -4.82
CA ALA A 4 23.00 -2.37 -4.74
C ALA A 4 22.27 -3.00 -3.54
N ASN A 5 22.05 -2.19 -2.51
CA ASN A 5 21.36 -2.60 -1.30
C ASN A 5 20.06 -3.31 -1.73
N PRO A 6 19.87 -4.60 -1.43
CA PRO A 6 18.68 -5.29 -1.88
C PRO A 6 17.51 -4.56 -1.23
N VAL A 7 16.62 -4.00 -2.07
CA VAL A 7 15.30 -3.57 -1.64
C VAL A 7 14.80 -4.64 -0.69
N LYS A 8 14.34 -4.29 0.52
CA LYS A 8 13.73 -5.24 1.44
C LYS A 8 12.50 -5.84 0.73
N LEU A 9 12.72 -6.88 -0.05
CA LEU A 9 11.76 -7.55 -0.94
C LEU A 9 10.67 -8.32 -0.15
N GLY A 10 10.53 -8.04 1.15
CA GLY A 10 9.55 -8.64 2.05
C GLY A 10 8.48 -7.67 2.56
N VAL A 11 8.46 -6.42 2.09
CA VAL A 11 7.47 -5.41 2.52
C VAL A 11 6.38 -5.24 1.47
N GLY A 12 5.12 -5.24 1.91
CA GLY A 12 3.97 -5.05 1.03
C GLY A 12 3.88 -3.62 0.50
N LEU A 13 3.31 -3.42 -0.69
CA LEU A 13 3.12 -2.06 -1.22
C LEU A 13 2.10 -1.24 -0.40
N CYS A 14 1.26 -1.93 0.37
CA CYS A 14 0.30 -1.30 1.28
C CYS A 14 0.94 -0.38 2.32
N VAL A 15 2.21 -0.61 2.71
CA VAL A 15 2.89 0.23 3.71
C VAL A 15 3.14 1.67 3.25
N TYR A 16 3.02 1.92 1.94
CA TYR A 16 3.19 3.25 1.36
C TYR A 16 1.84 3.94 1.07
N ASP A 17 0.73 3.31 1.45
CA ASP A 17 -0.61 3.91 1.41
C ASP A 17 -1.11 4.11 2.85
N ASP A 18 -2.21 4.83 2.97
CA ASP A 18 -2.89 5.10 4.23
C ASP A 18 -3.58 3.83 4.79
N GLU A 19 -3.24 3.44 6.02
CA GLU A 19 -3.69 2.21 6.68
C GLU A 19 -5.22 2.13 6.79
N ASP A 20 -5.88 3.25 7.10
CA ASP A 20 -7.34 3.29 7.29
C ASP A 20 -8.09 2.91 6.00
N LYS A 21 -7.46 3.12 4.84
CA LYS A 21 -8.07 2.77 3.55
C LYS A 21 -8.18 1.27 3.34
N TRP A 22 -7.37 0.46 4.00
CA TRP A 22 -7.39 -1.00 3.88
C TRP A 22 -8.52 -1.65 4.67
N PHE A 23 -9.09 -0.93 5.64
CA PHE A 23 -10.17 -1.40 6.51
C PHE A 23 -11.48 -0.59 6.36
N SER A 24 -11.46 0.49 5.57
CA SER A 24 -12.65 1.28 5.24
C SER A 24 -13.59 0.59 4.23
N GLY A 25 -14.85 1.04 4.18
CA GLY A 25 -15.93 0.44 3.38
C GLY A 25 -15.73 0.44 1.85
N TYR A 26 -16.70 -0.13 1.13
CA TYR A 26 -16.61 -0.60 -0.27
C TYR A 26 -15.89 0.28 -1.33
N SER A 27 -15.88 1.61 -1.21
CA SER A 27 -15.28 2.51 -2.21
C SER A 27 -13.74 2.49 -2.24
N SER A 28 -13.06 2.15 -1.14
CA SER A 28 -11.60 2.04 -1.06
C SER A 28 -11.06 0.72 -1.65
N ASN A 29 -11.93 -0.28 -1.77
CA ASN A 29 -11.54 -1.66 -2.12
C ASN A 29 -10.92 -1.80 -3.51
N ARG A 30 -11.36 -1.01 -4.51
CA ARG A 30 -10.80 -1.11 -5.87
C ARG A 30 -9.35 -0.64 -5.93
N LYS A 31 -9.01 0.46 -5.26
CA LYS A 31 -7.64 0.97 -5.19
C LYS A 31 -6.75 0.00 -4.41
N ALA A 32 -7.21 -0.45 -3.25
CA ALA A 32 -6.48 -1.43 -2.43
C ALA A 32 -6.19 -2.72 -3.21
N ALA A 33 -7.20 -3.25 -3.93
CA ALA A 33 -7.02 -4.41 -4.79
C ALA A 33 -6.02 -4.15 -5.93
N ALA A 34 -6.04 -2.98 -6.56
CA ALA A 34 -5.06 -2.63 -7.59
C ALA A 34 -3.62 -2.55 -7.04
N ILE A 35 -3.44 -2.02 -5.82
CA ILE A 35 -2.14 -2.02 -5.14
C ILE A 35 -1.68 -3.47 -4.88
N CYS A 36 -2.57 -4.32 -4.34
CA CYS A 36 -2.26 -5.73 -4.13
C CYS A 36 -1.84 -6.44 -5.42
N ALA A 37 -2.54 -6.20 -6.53
CA ALA A 37 -2.29 -6.87 -7.81
C ALA A 37 -0.89 -6.60 -8.39
N ASN A 38 -0.25 -5.49 -7.99
CA ASN A 38 1.10 -5.12 -8.38
C ASN A 38 2.15 -5.43 -7.29
N CYS A 39 1.74 -6.02 -6.17
CA CYS A 39 2.60 -6.23 -5.03
C CYS A 39 3.50 -7.47 -5.22
N PRO A 40 4.84 -7.35 -5.09
CA PRO A 40 5.75 -8.46 -5.32
C PRO A 40 5.63 -9.59 -4.29
N ILE A 41 5.05 -9.32 -3.12
CA ILE A 41 4.87 -10.30 -2.04
C ILE A 41 3.46 -10.91 -2.00
N ILE A 42 2.66 -10.76 -3.07
CA ILE A 42 1.24 -11.14 -3.03
C ILE A 42 1.01 -12.60 -2.63
N VAL A 43 1.84 -13.54 -3.10
CA VAL A 43 1.71 -14.97 -2.73
C VAL A 43 1.97 -15.18 -1.24
N SER A 44 3.08 -14.68 -0.71
CA SER A 44 3.43 -14.85 0.71
C SER A 44 2.49 -14.05 1.63
N CYS A 45 1.94 -12.93 1.16
CA CYS A 45 0.90 -12.17 1.84
C CYS A 45 -0.41 -12.98 1.94
N ALA A 46 -0.82 -13.65 0.87
CA ALA A 46 -2.01 -14.49 0.84
C ALA A 46 -1.88 -15.70 1.77
N GLU A 47 -0.73 -16.38 1.74
CA GLU A 47 -0.42 -17.49 2.65
C GLU A 47 -0.42 -17.05 4.12
N ARG A 48 0.10 -15.84 4.39
CA ARG A 48 0.08 -15.26 5.74
C ARG A 48 -1.33 -14.89 6.17
N ALA A 49 -2.14 -14.30 5.30
CA ALA A 49 -3.54 -13.96 5.56
C ALA A 49 -4.35 -15.22 5.95
N LEU A 50 -4.16 -16.32 5.22
CA LEU A 50 -4.80 -17.60 5.53
C LEU A 50 -4.34 -18.17 6.87
N ARG A 51 -3.03 -18.18 7.15
CA ARG A 51 -2.46 -18.69 8.40
C ARG A 51 -2.90 -17.88 9.62
N LEU A 52 -2.99 -16.56 9.50
CA LEU A 52 -3.46 -15.67 10.56
C LEU A 52 -4.99 -15.60 10.67
N GLN A 53 -5.71 -16.29 9.78
CA GLN A 53 -7.16 -16.28 9.72
C GLN A 53 -7.78 -14.87 9.71
N VAL A 54 -7.16 -13.94 8.98
CA VAL A 54 -7.63 -12.55 8.91
C VAL A 54 -9.11 -12.48 8.55
N THR A 55 -9.83 -11.59 9.20
CA THR A 55 -11.29 -11.49 9.07
C THR A 55 -11.73 -10.21 8.37
N ASP A 56 -10.93 -9.14 8.42
CA ASP A 56 -11.33 -7.79 8.03
C ASP A 56 -10.34 -7.14 7.06
N GLY A 57 -10.84 -6.21 6.27
CA GLY A 57 -10.07 -5.39 5.34
C GLY A 57 -9.75 -6.06 4.00
N VAL A 58 -8.89 -5.42 3.21
CA VAL A 58 -8.48 -5.93 1.89
C VAL A 58 -7.13 -6.64 1.98
N TRP A 59 -7.13 -7.92 1.62
CA TRP A 59 -5.94 -8.76 1.57
C TRP A 59 -5.80 -9.37 0.20
N VAL A 60 -4.66 -9.12 -0.46
CA VAL A 60 -4.28 -9.73 -1.76
C VAL A 60 -5.40 -9.71 -2.80
N THR A 61 -6.01 -8.53 -2.99
CA THR A 61 -7.17 -8.28 -3.89
C THR A 61 -8.53 -8.78 -3.40
N VAL A 62 -8.58 -9.48 -2.27
CA VAL A 62 -9.81 -10.03 -1.68
C VAL A 62 -10.27 -9.17 -0.51
N VAL A 63 -11.56 -8.83 -0.51
CA VAL A 63 -12.21 -8.15 0.61
C VAL A 63 -12.61 -9.20 1.65
N MET A 64 -12.17 -9.00 2.89
CA MET A 64 -12.50 -9.82 4.04
C MET A 64 -13.69 -9.19 4.78
N PRO A 65 -14.82 -9.91 4.94
CA PRO A 65 -16.11 -9.31 5.31
C PRO A 65 -16.31 -9.05 6.81
N GLY A 66 -15.38 -9.48 7.65
CA GLY A 66 -15.46 -9.46 9.10
C GLY A 66 -15.89 -10.79 9.71
N SER A 67 -15.59 -10.97 10.99
CA SER A 67 -15.78 -12.23 11.72
C SER A 67 -17.26 -12.62 11.89
N ARG A 68 -18.19 -11.68 11.73
CA ARG A 68 -19.64 -11.91 11.86
C ARG A 68 -20.26 -12.59 10.64
N HIS A 69 -19.53 -12.70 9.53
CA HIS A 69 -20.05 -13.20 8.25
C HIS A 69 -19.38 -14.53 7.85
N THR A 70 -19.63 -15.60 8.61
CA THR A 70 -18.90 -16.88 8.51
C THR A 70 -18.87 -17.46 7.10
N ASP A 71 -20.02 -17.55 6.42
CA ASP A 71 -20.09 -18.11 5.06
C ASP A 71 -19.35 -17.24 4.03
N ALA A 72 -19.51 -15.92 4.13
CA ALA A 72 -18.80 -14.98 3.26
C ALA A 72 -17.29 -15.02 3.52
N LEU A 73 -16.88 -15.26 4.77
CA LEU A 73 -15.48 -15.38 5.15
C LEU A 73 -14.84 -16.65 4.59
N GLU A 74 -15.55 -17.78 4.61
CA GLU A 74 -15.08 -19.00 3.95
C GLU A 74 -14.94 -18.82 2.43
N GLN A 75 -15.90 -18.13 1.81
CA GLN A 75 -15.80 -17.77 0.39
C GLN A 75 -14.60 -16.85 0.12
N ALA A 76 -14.33 -15.88 1.00
CA ALA A 76 -13.16 -15.02 0.89
C ALA A 76 -11.85 -15.82 1.03
N ARG A 77 -11.76 -16.75 1.99
CA ARG A 77 -10.60 -17.66 2.13
C ARG A 77 -10.42 -18.55 0.91
N ALA A 78 -11.50 -19.05 0.32
CA ALA A 78 -11.43 -19.79 -0.94
C ALA A 78 -10.90 -18.92 -2.09
N ARG A 79 -11.28 -17.63 -2.14
CA ARG A 79 -10.72 -16.67 -3.10
C ARG A 79 -9.22 -16.45 -2.87
N LEU A 80 -8.76 -16.30 -1.61
CA LEU A 80 -7.34 -16.18 -1.28
C LEU A 80 -6.52 -17.36 -1.83
N ARG A 81 -7.02 -18.59 -1.66
CA ARG A 81 -6.36 -19.79 -2.21
C ARG A 81 -6.25 -19.75 -3.75
N ARG A 82 -7.30 -19.28 -4.44
CA ARG A 82 -7.27 -19.10 -5.90
C ARG A 82 -6.28 -18.01 -6.34
N VAL A 83 -6.13 -16.93 -5.57
CA VAL A 83 -5.13 -15.90 -5.84
C VAL A 83 -3.72 -16.48 -5.73
N ILE A 84 -3.43 -17.28 -4.70
CA ILE A 84 -2.13 -17.97 -4.56
C ILE A 84 -1.83 -18.78 -5.83
N GLU A 85 -2.78 -19.61 -6.24
CA GLU A 85 -2.62 -20.47 -7.41
C GLU A 85 -2.39 -19.67 -8.69
N HIS A 86 -3.20 -18.64 -8.92
CA HIS A 86 -3.07 -17.75 -10.07
C HIS A 86 -1.68 -17.08 -10.14
N TYR A 87 -1.22 -16.51 -9.03
CA TYR A 87 0.04 -15.77 -9.00
C TYR A 87 1.29 -16.66 -8.96
N ARG A 88 1.18 -17.93 -8.54
CA ARG A 88 2.26 -18.91 -8.67
C ARG A 88 2.53 -19.27 -10.13
N HIS A 89 1.48 -19.35 -10.95
CA HIS A 89 1.56 -19.68 -12.37
C HIS A 89 1.75 -18.44 -13.27
N GLN A 90 2.01 -17.29 -12.67
CA GLN A 90 2.12 -16.05 -13.40
C GLN A 90 3.39 -16.04 -14.30
N PRO A 91 3.30 -15.54 -15.55
CA PRO A 91 4.46 -15.42 -16.42
C PRO A 91 5.59 -14.61 -15.78
N ALA A 92 6.84 -15.01 -16.04
CA ALA A 92 8.03 -14.37 -15.47
C ALA A 92 8.06 -12.85 -15.69
N GLN A 93 7.60 -12.37 -16.86
CA GLN A 93 7.53 -10.95 -17.18
C GLN A 93 6.66 -10.16 -16.19
N GLN A 94 5.52 -10.71 -15.77
CA GLN A 94 4.62 -10.03 -14.84
C GLN A 94 5.19 -10.04 -13.40
N ARG A 95 5.89 -11.12 -13.03
CA ARG A 95 6.65 -11.17 -11.76
C ARG A 95 7.74 -10.11 -11.73
N ILE A 96 8.52 -9.98 -12.81
CA ILE A 96 9.57 -8.96 -12.96
C ILE A 96 8.96 -7.56 -12.88
N ARG A 97 7.83 -7.31 -13.57
CA ARG A 97 7.13 -6.03 -13.50
C ARG A 97 6.74 -5.65 -12.07
N SER A 98 6.16 -6.58 -11.31
CA SER A 98 5.76 -6.34 -9.92
C SER A 98 6.96 -6.01 -9.02
N LEU A 99 8.10 -6.67 -9.25
CA LEU A 99 9.35 -6.35 -8.57
C LEU A 99 9.84 -4.94 -8.91
N LEU A 100 9.82 -4.55 -10.18
CA LEU A 100 10.24 -3.21 -10.61
C LEU A 100 9.35 -2.12 -10.02
N ILE A 101 8.03 -2.32 -10.02
CA ILE A 101 7.07 -1.42 -9.37
C ILE A 101 7.41 -1.29 -7.88
N GLY A 102 7.65 -2.41 -7.20
CA GLY A 102 8.00 -2.38 -5.78
C GLY A 102 9.28 -1.60 -5.48
N LYS A 103 10.32 -1.76 -6.31
CA LYS A 103 11.56 -0.98 -6.20
C LYS A 103 11.32 0.52 -6.42
N ALA A 104 10.55 0.87 -7.45
CA ALA A 104 10.27 2.26 -7.80
C ALA A 104 9.45 2.97 -6.71
N VAL A 105 8.40 2.31 -6.19
CA VAL A 105 7.57 2.84 -5.09
C VAL A 105 8.40 3.03 -3.82
N HIS A 106 9.22 2.03 -3.45
CA HIS A 106 10.10 2.14 -2.28
C HIS A 106 11.06 3.33 -2.41
N PHE A 107 11.72 3.45 -3.56
CA PHE A 107 12.63 4.56 -3.84
C PHE A 107 11.94 5.92 -3.76
N ALA A 108 10.76 6.06 -4.37
CA ALA A 108 9.99 7.31 -4.32
C ALA A 108 9.56 7.68 -2.89
N ALA A 109 9.23 6.69 -2.05
CA ALA A 109 8.87 6.91 -0.67
C ALA A 109 10.06 7.33 0.20
N THR A 110 11.26 6.76 -0.02
CA THR A 110 12.46 7.09 0.76
C THR A 110 13.12 8.39 0.32
N GLN A 111 13.08 8.75 -0.96
CA GLN A 111 13.55 10.05 -1.48
C GLN A 111 12.76 11.24 -0.93
N ARG A 112 11.51 11.03 -0.51
CA ARG A 112 10.66 12.05 0.11
C ARG A 112 10.96 12.29 1.59
N GLN A 113 11.84 11.50 2.21
CA GLN A 113 12.28 11.79 3.58
C GLN A 113 13.28 12.96 3.51
N PRO A 114 12.99 14.12 4.12
CA PRO A 114 13.97 15.19 4.20
C PRO A 114 15.20 14.64 4.92
N GLY A 115 16.38 14.83 4.34
CA GLY A 115 17.64 14.43 4.96
C GLY A 115 17.78 15.01 6.37
N PRO A 116 18.70 14.48 7.21
CA PRO A 116 18.86 14.84 8.62
C PRO A 116 19.31 16.30 8.90
N GLY A 117 19.05 17.24 7.99
CA GLY A 117 19.31 18.67 8.14
C GLY A 117 18.13 19.59 7.79
N GLN A 118 16.96 19.08 7.37
CA GLN A 118 15.81 19.94 7.03
C GLN A 118 14.74 19.89 8.11
N ARG A 119 14.99 20.59 9.23
CA ARG A 119 13.89 21.09 10.06
C ARG A 119 13.14 22.10 9.20
N VAL A 120 11.95 21.71 8.74
CA VAL A 120 11.02 22.65 8.12
C VAL A 120 10.58 23.58 9.25
N ASP A 121 11.19 24.76 9.32
CA ASP A 121 10.83 25.80 10.26
C ASP A 121 9.40 26.27 9.91
N ARG A 122 8.43 25.81 10.70
CA ARG A 122 7.01 26.08 10.49
C ARG A 122 6.54 27.37 11.18
N HIS A 123 7.44 28.29 11.52
CA HIS A 123 7.06 29.57 12.11
C HIS A 123 7.62 30.78 11.34
N ARG A 124 6.91 31.15 10.27
CA ARG A 124 6.81 32.55 9.86
C ARG A 124 5.54 32.79 9.05
N VAL A 125 4.41 32.93 9.75
CA VAL A 125 3.26 33.65 9.19
C VAL A 125 3.57 35.12 9.38
N HIS A 126 4.14 35.77 8.36
CA HIS A 126 4.16 37.23 8.28
C HIS A 126 2.86 37.70 7.63
N ALA A 127 2.19 38.61 8.32
CA ALA A 127 0.96 39.26 7.89
C ALA A 127 1.17 40.08 6.60
N PRO A 128 0.17 40.20 5.72
CA PRO A 128 0.16 41.26 4.72
C PRO A 128 -0.47 42.54 5.31
N GLU A 129 0.37 43.56 5.32
CA GLU A 129 0.06 44.99 5.41
C GLU A 129 -0.94 45.39 4.31
N LEU A 130 -2.06 46.01 4.67
CA LEU A 130 -2.94 46.71 3.73
C LEU A 130 -2.86 48.21 4.03
N ALA A 131 -2.04 48.90 3.24
CA ALA A 131 -1.94 50.35 3.21
C ALA A 131 -3.17 50.95 2.50
N GLU A 132 -3.96 51.68 3.28
CA GLU A 132 -4.22 53.12 3.09
C GLU A 132 -4.77 53.59 1.72
N ARG A 133 -6.08 53.84 1.66
CA ARG A 133 -6.69 54.93 0.86
C ARG A 133 -8.02 55.40 1.47
N ALA A 134 -7.99 56.48 2.26
CA ALA A 134 -9.12 57.37 2.45
C ALA A 134 -8.63 58.77 2.84
N SER A 135 -8.68 59.69 1.88
CA SER A 135 -8.68 61.14 2.11
C SER A 135 -9.56 61.75 1.03
N ALA A 136 -10.78 62.09 1.42
CA ALA A 136 -11.63 63.15 0.88
C ALA A 136 -12.76 63.38 1.90
#